data_AF-A0A1I1X797-F1
#
_entry.id   AF-A0A1I1X797-F1
#
_cell.length_a   1.000
_cell.length_b   1.000
_cell.length_c   1.000
_cell.angle_alpha   90.00
_cell.angle_beta   90.00
_cell.angle_gamma   90.00
#
_symmetry.space_group_name_H-M   'P 1'
#
loop_
_entity.id
_entity.type
_entity.pdbx_description
1 polymer ?
#
loop_
_entity_poly.entity_id
_entity_poly.type
_entity_poly.pdbx_seq_one_letter_code
_entity_poly.pdbx_strand_id
1 'polypeptide(L)'
;MIELKPLTFSNREQFIRNNQEANNYGALEKFGRRDDHFEEYGTIISRETIENSIDGSEAYRIMQGGKEYLNFIHIRAAIGI
;
A
#
# COMPACT_ATOMS: atom_id res chain seq x y z
N MET A 1 17.30 8.60 -10.55
CA MET A 1 16.03 9.11 -11.09
C MET A 1 14.91 8.45 -10.30
N ILE A 2 13.93 9.25 -9.86
CA ILE A 2 12.71 8.77 -9.19
C ILE A 2 11.57 8.88 -10.22
N GLU A 3 10.77 7.83 -10.34
CA GLU A 3 9.64 7.78 -11.27
C GLU A 3 8.37 7.36 -10.53
N LEU A 4 7.23 7.92 -10.95
CA LEU A 4 5.91 7.48 -10.54
C LEU A 4 5.31 6.64 -11.66
N LYS A 5 4.98 5.38 -11.37
CA LYS A 5 4.31 4.49 -12.32
C LYS A 5 2.90 4.18 -11.84
N PRO A 6 1.85 4.45 -12.65
CA PRO A 6 0.50 4.08 -12.27
C PRO A 6 0.38 2.57 -12.10
N LEU A 7 -0.51 2.15 -11.21
CA LEU A 7 -0.88 0.75 -11.05
C LEU A 7 -1.44 0.22 -12.38
N THR A 8 -1.04 -0.99 -12.75
CA THR A 8 -1.60 -1.70 -13.91
C THR A 8 -2.24 -3.00 -13.45
N PHE A 9 -3.20 -3.50 -14.22
CA PHE A 9 -3.86 -4.78 -13.90
C PHE A 9 -2.85 -5.90 -13.66
N SER A 10 -1.84 -6.01 -14.52
CA SER A 10 -0.77 -7.03 -14.42
C SER A 10 0.04 -6.98 -13.13
N ASN A 11 0.05 -5.84 -12.43
CA ASN A 11 0.87 -5.65 -11.25
C ASN A 11 0.03 -5.49 -9.96
N ARG A 12 -1.31 -5.47 -10.06
CA ARG A 12 -2.25 -5.31 -8.93
C ARG A 12 -1.98 -6.28 -7.78
N GLU A 13 -1.84 -7.58 -8.07
CA GLU A 13 -1.61 -8.59 -7.03
C GLU A 13 -0.32 -8.35 -6.24
N GLN A 14 0.76 -7.98 -6.94
CA GLN A 14 2.02 -7.70 -6.28
C GLN A 14 1.92 -6.41 -5.44
N PHE A 15 1.16 -5.43 -5.91
CA PHE A 15 0.94 -4.19 -5.18
C PHE A 15 0.23 -4.46 -3.84
N ILE A 16 -0.82 -5.29 -3.86
CA ILE A 16 -1.58 -5.66 -2.64
C ILE A 16 -0.65 -6.32 -1.62
N ARG A 17 0.10 -7.36 -2.03
CA ARG A 17 1.05 -8.05 -1.15
C ARG A 17 2.08 -7.11 -0.54
N ASN A 18 2.70 -6.27 -1.38
CA ASN A 18 3.72 -5.33 -0.92
C ASN A 18 3.13 -4.28 0.05
N ASN A 19 1.85 -3.91 -0.12
CA ASN A 19 1.17 -3.01 0.81
C ASN A 19 0.90 -3.69 2.17
N GLN A 20 0.47 -4.96 2.17
CA GLN A 20 0.30 -5.72 3.41
C GLN A 20 1.62 -5.90 4.15
N GLU A 21 2.69 -6.27 3.44
CA GLU A 21 4.04 -6.42 4.01
C GLU A 21 4.56 -5.10 4.61
N ALA A 22 4.40 -3.98 3.88
CA ALA A 22 4.83 -2.67 4.36
C ALA A 22 4.07 -2.22 5.62
N ASN A 23 2.75 -2.47 5.69
CA ASN A 23 1.95 -2.17 6.86
C ASN A 23 2.33 -3.05 8.06
N ASN A 24 2.49 -4.36 7.86
CA ASN A 24 2.96 -5.27 8.90
C ASN A 24 4.32 -4.84 9.46
N TYR A 25 5.29 -4.58 8.59
CA TYR A 25 6.61 -4.12 9.01
C TYR A 25 6.54 -2.78 9.76
N GLY A 26 5.73 -1.85 9.27
CA GLY A 26 5.54 -0.54 9.92
C GLY A 26 4.88 -0.63 11.30
N ALA A 27 3.92 -1.53 11.48
CA ALA A 27 3.14 -1.68 12.71
C ALA A 27 3.83 -2.55 13.76
N LEU A 28 4.55 -3.59 13.34
CA LEU A 28 5.09 -4.63 14.23
C LEU A 28 6.58 -4.43 14.51
N GLU A 29 7.36 -3.96 13.54
CA GLU A 29 8.83 -4.03 13.60
C GLU A 29 9.50 -2.65 13.61
N LYS A 30 9.25 -1.82 12.59
CA LYS A 30 10.06 -0.63 12.27
C LYS A 30 10.20 0.38 13.41
N PHE A 31 9.23 0.43 14.31
CA PHE A 31 9.20 1.32 15.46
C PHE A 31 8.82 0.60 16.76
N GLY A 32 9.05 -0.72 16.82
CA GLY A 32 8.44 -1.60 17.81
C GLY A 32 6.96 -1.87 17.52
N ARG A 33 6.34 -2.77 18.29
CA ARG A 33 4.93 -3.15 18.13
C ARG A 33 4.04 -2.00 18.56
N ARG A 34 3.50 -1.26 17.60
CA ARG A 34 2.60 -0.11 17.79
C ARG A 34 1.14 -0.46 17.60
N ASP A 35 0.89 -1.55 16.88
CA ASP A 35 -0.44 -2.07 16.62
C ASP A 35 -0.35 -3.61 16.62
N ASP A 36 -1.24 -4.25 17.36
CA ASP A 36 -1.38 -5.71 17.43
C ASP A 36 -2.75 -6.20 16.97
N HIS A 37 -3.57 -5.29 16.42
CA HIS A 37 -4.81 -5.63 15.75
C HIS A 37 -4.51 -6.25 14.40
N PHE A 38 -4.87 -7.51 14.26
CA PHE A 38 -4.77 -8.21 12.98
C PHE A 38 -6.16 -8.31 12.36
N GLU A 39 -6.21 -8.05 11.06
CA GLU A 39 -7.33 -8.33 10.20
C GLU A 39 -7.23 -9.80 9.71
N GLU A 40 -7.26 -10.03 8.39
CA GLU A 40 -7.19 -11.35 7.79
C GLU A 40 -5.74 -11.88 7.73
N TYR A 41 -5.55 -13.18 7.97
CA TYR A 41 -4.28 -13.91 7.85
C TYR A 41 -3.08 -13.28 8.57
N GLY A 42 -3.29 -12.61 9.70
CA GLY A 42 -2.19 -11.99 10.45
C GLY A 42 -1.61 -10.75 9.78
N THR A 43 -2.40 -10.09 8.94
CA THR A 43 -2.05 -8.79 8.34
C THR A 43 -2.73 -7.66 9.11
N ILE A 44 -2.04 -6.52 9.24
CA ILE A 44 -2.56 -5.32 9.91
C ILE A 44 -3.62 -4.61 9.07
N ILE A 45 -3.59 -4.80 7.76
CA ILE A 45 -4.58 -4.27 6.82
C ILE A 45 -5.13 -5.41 5.95
N SER A 46 -6.45 -5.52 5.90
CA SER A 46 -7.11 -6.55 5.09
C SER A 46 -6.88 -6.32 3.60
N ARG A 47 -6.88 -7.42 2.84
CA ARG A 47 -6.84 -7.37 1.37
C ARG A 47 -8.00 -6.55 0.81
N GLU A 48 -9.21 -6.77 1.33
CA GLU A 48 -10.42 -6.06 0.93
C GLU A 48 -10.26 -4.54 1.08
N THR A 49 -9.68 -4.07 2.19
CA THR A 49 -9.43 -2.64 2.41
C THR A 49 -8.51 -2.04 1.33
N ILE A 50 -7.45 -2.76 0.96
CA ILE A 50 -6.52 -2.33 -0.10
C ILE A 50 -7.22 -2.34 -1.46
N GLU A 51 -7.99 -3.38 -1.77
CA GLU A 51 -8.73 -3.48 -3.04
C GLU A 51 -9.75 -2.34 -3.18
N ASN A 52 -10.56 -2.10 -2.15
CA ASN A 52 -11.50 -0.98 -2.11
C ASN A 52 -10.79 0.38 -2.25
N SER A 53 -9.61 0.52 -1.65
CA SER A 53 -8.80 1.74 -1.77
C SER A 53 -8.26 1.93 -3.19
N ILE A 54 -7.79 0.86 -3.85
CA ILE A 54 -7.34 0.89 -5.25
C ILE A 54 -8.50 1.24 -6.18
N ASP A 55 -9.67 0.64 -5.98
CA ASP A 55 -10.82 0.82 -6.88
C ASP A 55 -11.50 2.17 -6.71
N GLY A 56 -11.39 2.78 -5.52
CA GLY A 56 -11.90 4.12 -5.24
C GLY A 56 -10.91 5.26 -5.48
N SER A 57 -9.65 4.97 -5.84
CA SER A 57 -8.57 5.98 -5.87
C SER A 57 -7.58 5.78 -7.01
N GLU A 58 -6.61 6.70 -7.12
CA GLU A 58 -5.46 6.52 -8.01
C GLU A 58 -4.33 5.82 -7.23
N ALA A 59 -3.79 4.72 -7.76
CA ALA A 59 -2.69 3.98 -7.13
C ALA A 59 -1.41 4.08 -7.96
N TYR A 60 -0.28 4.27 -7.30
CA TYR A 60 1.02 4.49 -7.93
C TYR A 60 2.15 3.77 -7.21
N ARG A 61 3.20 3.46 -7.98
CA ARG A 61 4.48 2.97 -7.48
C ARG A 61 5.55 4.03 -7.60
N ILE A 62 6.33 4.20 -6.55
CA ILE A 62 7.57 4.98 -6.57
C ILE A 62 8.69 4.03 -6.98
N MET A 63 9.33 4.34 -8.10
CA MET A 63 10.47 3.60 -8.63
C MET A 63 11.75 4.42 -8.45
N GLN A 64 12.84 3.78 -8.05
CA GLN A 64 14.18 4.38 -7.99
C GLN A 64 15.16 3.53 -8.79
N GLY A 65 15.70 4.09 -9.89
CA GLY A 65 16.66 3.37 -10.73
C GLY A 65 16.11 2.05 -11.28
N GLY A 66 14.83 2.02 -11.66
CA GLY A 66 14.15 0.82 -12.17
C GLY A 66 13.70 -0.19 -11.11
N LYS A 67 14.05 0.01 -9.83
CA LYS A 67 13.58 -0.83 -8.72
C LYS A 67 12.37 -0.21 -8.03
N GLU A 68 11.44 -1.05 -7.59
CA GLU A 68 10.33 -0.60 -6.76
C GLU A 68 10.87 -0.18 -5.38
N TYR A 69 10.46 1.01 -4.96
CA TYR A 69 10.87 1.59 -3.68
C TYR A 69 9.71 1.66 -2.69
N LEU A 70 8.53 2.08 -3.16
CA LEU A 70 7.33 2.20 -2.33
C LEU A 70 6.05 2.10 -3.16
N ASN A 71 5.00 1.57 -2.57
CA ASN A 71 3.63 1.63 -3.09
C ASN A 71 2.85 2.68 -2.31
N PHE A 72 2.10 3.55 -3.00
CA PHE A 72 1.16 4.45 -2.36
C PHE A 72 -0.15 4.51 -3.12
N ILE A 73 -1.24 4.57 -2.36
CA ILE A 73 -2.57 4.82 -2.87
C ILE A 73 -2.85 6.29 -2.58
N HIS A 74 -3.09 7.07 -3.63
CA HIS A 74 -3.49 8.46 -3.49
C HIS A 74 -4.97 8.50 -3.13
N ILE A 75 -5.26 8.48 -1.83
CA ILE A 75 -6.59 8.78 -1.33
C ILE A 75 -6.82 10.26 -1.62
N ARG A 76 -7.73 10.58 -2.57
CA ARG A 76 -8.27 11.94 -2.63
C ARG A 76 -8.96 12.17 -1.29
N ALA A 77 -8.30 12.90 -0.39
CA ALA A 77 -9.03 13.55 0.68
C ALA A 77 -10.08 14.40 -0.03
N ALA A 78 -11.36 14.08 0.15
CA ALA A 78 -12.41 15.02 -0.19
C ALA A 78 -12.19 16.23 0.72
N ILE A 79 -11.40 17.19 0.25
CA ILE A 79 -11.36 18.51 0.84
C ILE A 79 -12.69 19.13 0.46
N GLY A 80 -13.72 18.83 1.26
CA GLY A 80 -14.96 19.57 1.28
C GLY A 80 -14.71 20.91 1.97
N ILE A 81 -13.95 21.78 1.32
CA ILE A 81 -13.86 23.21 1.63
C ILE A 81 -14.23 23.97 0.36
#